data_AF-A0A2E3NDF7-F1
#
_entry.id   AF-A0A2E3NDF7-F1
#
_cell.length_a   1.000
_cell.length_b   1.000
_cell.length_c   1.000
_cell.angle_alpha   90.00
_cell.angle_beta   90.00
_cell.angle_gamma   90.00
#
_symmetry.space_group_name_H-M   'P 1'
#
loop_
_entity.id
_entity.type
_entity.pdbx_description
1 polymer ?
#
loop_
_entity_poly.entity_id
_entity_poly.type
_entity_poly.pdbx_seq_one_letter_code
_entity_poly.pdbx_strand_id
1 'polypeptide(L)'
;MELGPTDLSDTHHSTLRDLGRVRFLPARLLRGGAACVDRRHRRSRRVRLGDRRGPRPWHADRNRLDGRKPARVMRGWRSTRHTPWLLLAIGIATACDRSSERPAELPTFDDGVAAAVDGIPISLEAVDAPLRIELHELEIAAWSARRGRLEKLIEARLGAGALAEGSPQWRSRVEWRLERPAPPRFALSAAGAARVGPLEAPVHVTVFVDFASSHVASLQPAFVRLRDVFGDEVAIVFRQLPLPYHRFAREGAVAARCADAAGRFRSFAYGLLQRGPGFTPGDLRSNAERAGLDEASFEACLAGDHARAEVEGDLALAASIGVRRAPTVFVNGLYLSGRPDYHEIDRRVRDELTRLDVAPRMNRDSAKADMPPPPTSSLPAIPAEHLKEPDAIVPLERAVVDEALANELLKAERFESTRGEFSGERLLKLRRVEDGDFFSRLGLEMGDVLLVVNGAFVTESHDHFLDAFADHDVVRVRIMRRGRPYAWEYRIR
;
A
#
# COMPACT_ATOMS: atom_id res chain seq x y z
N MET A 1 26.07 52.69 2.47
CA MET A 1 27.35 52.85 1.75
C MET A 1 28.27 51.76 2.27
N GLU A 2 29.03 51.11 1.40
CA GLU A 2 29.89 49.95 1.72
C GLU A 2 31.15 50.39 2.52
N LEU A 3 32.04 49.54 3.06
CA LEU A 3 32.45 48.14 2.82
C LEU A 3 32.61 47.46 4.22
N GLY A 4 32.66 46.14 4.44
CA GLY A 4 33.19 45.01 3.68
C GLY A 4 34.28 44.32 4.54
N PRO A 5 34.09 43.08 5.04
CA PRO A 5 34.97 42.49 6.06
C PRO A 5 36.21 41.79 5.49
N THR A 6 37.32 41.82 6.23
CA THR A 6 38.58 41.13 5.90
C THR A 6 38.66 39.72 6.48
N ASP A 7 39.23 38.81 5.71
CA ASP A 7 39.66 37.47 6.13
C ASP A 7 41.04 37.52 6.83
N LEU A 8 41.30 36.59 7.75
CA LEU A 8 42.61 36.34 8.37
C LEU A 8 42.61 34.95 9.03
N SER A 9 43.48 34.05 8.55
CA SER A 9 43.61 32.66 9.01
C SER A 9 44.84 32.44 9.90
N ASP A 10 44.88 31.24 10.52
CA ASP A 10 46.09 30.57 11.03
C ASP A 10 46.80 31.19 12.28
N THR A 11 47.47 30.42 13.14
CA THR A 11 47.73 28.96 13.20
C THR A 11 47.91 28.48 14.65
N HIS A 12 47.72 27.18 14.92
CA HIS A 12 48.79 26.31 15.45
C HIS A 12 48.38 24.82 15.40
N HIS A 13 49.33 23.90 15.63
CA HIS A 13 49.27 22.51 15.13
C HIS A 13 49.76 21.45 16.15
N SER A 14 49.49 20.17 15.84
CA SER A 14 49.98 18.93 16.51
C SER A 14 49.30 18.55 17.86
N THR A 15 49.24 17.27 18.29
CA THR A 15 49.88 16.02 17.80
C THR A 15 48.97 14.78 18.04
N LEU A 16 49.42 13.58 17.62
CA LEU A 16 48.78 12.24 17.75
C LEU A 16 47.56 12.05 16.80
N ARG A 17 47.48 11.04 15.91
CA ARG A 17 48.24 9.78 15.72
C ARG A 17 48.28 8.85 16.93
N ASP A 18 47.22 8.06 17.13
CA ASP A 18 47.28 6.65 16.72
C ASP A 18 45.88 5.99 16.65
N LEU A 19 45.74 4.95 15.80
CA LEU A 19 44.84 3.78 15.92
C LEU A 19 44.51 3.10 14.57
N GLY A 20 44.97 1.85 14.42
CA GLY A 20 44.18 0.74 13.85
C GLY A 20 43.63 0.84 12.41
N ARG A 21 44.43 0.44 11.42
CA ARG A 21 43.87 0.00 10.10
C ARG A 21 43.06 -1.29 10.28
N VAL A 22 41.73 -1.21 10.18
CA VAL A 22 40.86 -2.40 10.08
C VAL A 22 41.13 -3.13 8.76
N ARG A 23 41.63 -4.37 8.83
CA ARG A 23 41.79 -5.26 7.68
C ARG A 23 40.55 -6.13 7.51
N PHE A 24 39.89 -6.04 6.36
CA PHE A 24 38.88 -7.02 5.96
C PHE A 24 39.51 -8.40 5.77
N LEU A 25 38.94 -9.41 6.42
CA LEU A 25 39.24 -10.83 6.17
C LEU A 25 38.25 -11.38 5.12
N PRO A 26 38.71 -12.09 4.07
CA PRO A 26 37.83 -12.66 3.06
C PRO A 26 37.08 -13.90 3.60
N ALA A 27 35.78 -13.99 3.32
CA ALA A 27 34.95 -15.10 3.74
C ALA A 27 35.41 -16.44 3.10
N ARG A 28 35.64 -17.46 3.92
CA ARG A 28 35.93 -18.83 3.45
C ARG A 28 34.64 -19.56 3.07
N LEU A 29 34.56 -19.97 1.80
CA LEU A 29 33.53 -20.87 1.29
C LEU A 29 33.61 -22.26 1.96
N LEU A 30 32.66 -22.57 2.85
CA LEU A 30 32.47 -23.93 3.37
C LEU A 30 31.72 -24.79 2.35
N ARG A 31 32.40 -25.77 1.76
CA ARG A 31 31.80 -26.78 0.87
C ARG A 31 31.46 -28.07 1.64
N GLY A 32 30.19 -28.45 1.62
CA GLY A 32 29.72 -29.84 1.59
C GLY A 32 30.09 -30.74 2.78
N GLY A 33 29.24 -30.76 3.81
CA GLY A 33 29.14 -31.92 4.72
C GLY A 33 28.30 -33.03 4.08
N ALA A 34 28.83 -34.25 4.01
CA ALA A 34 28.12 -35.41 3.45
C ALA A 34 27.25 -36.11 4.51
N ALA A 35 26.05 -36.57 4.12
CA ALA A 35 25.14 -37.28 5.02
C ALA A 35 25.56 -38.75 5.21
N CYS A 36 25.58 -39.22 6.47
CA CYS A 36 25.69 -40.65 6.77
C CYS A 36 24.37 -41.37 6.49
N VAL A 37 24.44 -42.51 5.79
CA VAL A 37 23.27 -43.34 5.43
C VAL A 37 23.36 -44.68 6.18
N ASP A 38 22.36 -44.97 7.01
CA ASP A 38 22.21 -46.29 7.64
C ASP A 38 21.86 -47.37 6.59
N ARG A 39 22.34 -48.59 6.79
CA ARG A 39 22.12 -49.75 5.92
C ARG A 39 21.39 -50.85 6.66
N ARG A 40 20.09 -51.03 6.40
CA ARG A 40 19.35 -52.25 6.78
C ARG A 40 18.69 -52.96 5.58
N HIS A 41 18.63 -54.27 5.72
CA HIS A 41 18.51 -55.33 4.70
C HIS A 41 17.55 -55.22 3.50
N ARG A 42 18.05 -55.79 2.39
CA ARG A 42 17.34 -56.55 1.32
C ARG A 42 15.85 -56.87 1.55
N ARG A 43 15.06 -56.69 0.49
CA ARG A 43 14.38 -57.81 -0.22
C ARG A 43 14.07 -57.44 -1.68
N SER A 44 13.92 -58.44 -2.54
CA SER A 44 13.83 -58.29 -4.01
C SER A 44 12.68 -59.08 -4.60
N ARG A 45 11.96 -58.52 -5.58
CA ARG A 45 11.14 -59.27 -6.56
C ARG A 45 11.12 -58.56 -7.93
N ARG A 46 10.84 -59.33 -8.99
CA ARG A 46 10.76 -58.91 -10.39
C ARG A 46 9.29 -58.73 -10.81
N VAL A 47 9.01 -58.02 -11.90
CA VAL A 47 8.52 -58.59 -13.20
C VAL A 47 8.22 -57.47 -14.22
N ARG A 48 8.21 -57.88 -15.51
CA ARG A 48 8.11 -57.15 -16.77
C ARG A 48 6.82 -56.35 -16.98
N LEU A 49 6.93 -55.31 -17.81
CA LEU A 49 6.06 -54.91 -18.94
C LEU A 49 7.00 -54.38 -20.05
N GLY A 50 6.68 -54.24 -21.33
CA GLY A 50 5.47 -54.52 -22.13
C GLY A 50 5.67 -53.83 -23.50
N ASP A 51 5.46 -54.50 -24.64
CA ASP A 51 6.04 -54.07 -25.93
C ASP A 51 5.03 -53.44 -26.93
N ARG A 52 5.54 -52.57 -27.80
CA ARG A 52 5.08 -52.23 -29.16
C ARG A 52 3.67 -51.63 -29.40
N ARG A 53 3.62 -50.39 -29.93
CA ARG A 53 3.31 -50.04 -31.37
C ARG A 53 3.23 -48.52 -31.64
N GLY A 54 3.55 -48.12 -32.88
CA GLY A 54 3.11 -46.86 -33.53
C GLY A 54 2.17 -47.18 -34.71
N PRO A 55 1.82 -46.26 -35.66
CA PRO A 55 2.67 -45.17 -36.19
C PRO A 55 2.01 -43.80 -36.61
N ARG A 56 2.87 -42.78 -36.82
CA ARG A 56 2.96 -41.71 -37.89
C ARG A 56 1.80 -41.44 -38.91
N PRO A 57 1.79 -40.28 -39.64
CA PRO A 57 2.10 -38.87 -39.32
C PRO A 57 1.18 -37.85 -40.11
N TRP A 58 1.76 -36.78 -40.70
CA TRP A 58 1.20 -35.65 -41.49
C TRP A 58 0.60 -34.51 -40.64
N HIS A 59 0.66 -33.21 -41.01
CA HIS A 59 1.24 -32.50 -42.18
C HIS A 59 1.72 -31.09 -41.72
N ALA A 60 2.88 -30.59 -42.18
CA ALA A 60 3.24 -29.16 -42.15
C ALA A 60 4.52 -28.91 -42.98
N ASP A 61 4.50 -27.94 -43.90
CA ASP A 61 5.62 -27.66 -44.80
C ASP A 61 6.69 -26.71 -44.22
N ARG A 62 7.88 -26.78 -44.82
CA ARG A 62 8.94 -25.77 -44.67
C ARG A 62 9.32 -25.20 -46.02
N ASN A 63 9.37 -23.88 -46.12
CA ASN A 63 9.97 -23.23 -47.28
C ASN A 63 11.51 -23.36 -47.26
N ARG A 64 12.15 -23.33 -48.44
CA ARG A 64 13.59 -23.60 -48.62
C ARG A 64 14.49 -22.42 -48.23
N LEU A 65 15.77 -22.71 -47.97
CA LEU A 65 16.88 -22.29 -48.85
C LEU A 65 18.19 -23.07 -48.55
N ASP A 66 19.13 -23.04 -49.50
CA ASP A 66 20.29 -23.95 -49.63
C ASP A 66 21.46 -23.74 -48.64
N GLY A 67 22.33 -24.76 -48.50
CA GLY A 67 23.45 -24.69 -47.52
C GLY A 67 24.66 -25.66 -47.59
N ARG A 68 24.78 -26.53 -48.61
CA ARG A 68 25.96 -27.42 -48.91
C ARG A 68 26.40 -28.49 -47.88
N LYS A 69 26.83 -29.65 -48.41
CA LYS A 69 27.35 -30.89 -47.74
C LYS A 69 28.88 -30.77 -47.48
N PRO A 70 29.62 -31.71 -46.80
CA PRO A 70 29.27 -33.02 -46.20
C PRO A 70 29.63 -33.07 -44.66
N ALA A 71 30.17 -34.07 -43.91
CA ALA A 71 30.70 -35.42 -44.20
C ALA A 71 30.77 -36.40 -42.98
N ARG A 72 30.64 -37.71 -43.28
CA ARG A 72 31.44 -38.92 -42.91
C ARG A 72 32.61 -38.83 -41.87
N VAL A 73 32.98 -39.88 -41.09
CA VAL A 73 32.44 -41.27 -40.89
C VAL A 73 32.99 -41.99 -39.62
N MET A 74 32.19 -42.92 -39.08
CA MET A 74 32.47 -44.09 -38.19
C MET A 74 33.34 -44.02 -36.92
N ARG A 75 33.06 -45.00 -36.03
CA ARG A 75 33.74 -45.32 -34.78
C ARG A 75 34.79 -46.43 -34.96
N GLY A 76 35.83 -46.40 -34.14
CA GLY A 76 36.70 -47.53 -33.79
C GLY A 76 37.59 -47.14 -32.62
N TRP A 77 38.12 -48.03 -31.77
CA TRP A 77 37.81 -49.45 -31.53
C TRP A 77 38.16 -49.78 -30.07
N ARG A 78 37.93 -51.00 -29.57
CA ARG A 78 38.29 -51.38 -28.18
C ARG A 78 39.72 -51.92 -28.09
N SER A 79 40.43 -51.68 -26.97
CA SER A 79 40.93 -52.78 -26.11
C SER A 79 41.62 -52.32 -24.81
N THR A 80 41.57 -53.24 -23.86
CA THR A 80 42.28 -53.43 -22.57
C THR A 80 43.66 -52.79 -22.34
N ARG A 81 43.94 -52.48 -21.06
CA ARG A 81 44.91 -53.22 -20.21
C ARG A 81 44.66 -52.97 -18.71
N HIS A 82 45.08 -53.91 -17.86
CA HIS A 82 45.09 -53.81 -16.39
C HIS A 82 46.52 -53.97 -15.87
N THR A 83 46.91 -53.19 -14.87
CA THR A 83 47.83 -53.60 -13.78
C THR A 83 47.62 -52.67 -12.56
N PRO A 84 47.88 -53.13 -11.32
CA PRO A 84 47.53 -52.39 -10.10
C PRO A 84 48.71 -51.62 -9.48
N TRP A 85 48.39 -50.78 -8.49
CA TRP A 85 49.30 -50.38 -7.42
C TRP A 85 48.69 -50.73 -6.05
N LEU A 86 49.54 -50.87 -5.04
CA LEU A 86 49.25 -51.49 -3.75
C LEU A 86 49.83 -50.62 -2.62
N LEU A 87 49.29 -50.78 -1.40
CA LEU A 87 49.69 -50.08 -0.17
C LEU A 87 49.26 -48.58 -0.13
N LEU A 88 49.11 -47.93 1.04
CA LEU A 88 49.32 -48.37 2.42
C LEU A 88 48.23 -47.76 3.33
N ALA A 89 47.75 -48.49 4.34
CA ALA A 89 46.75 -47.98 5.28
C ALA A 89 47.41 -47.39 6.53
N ILE A 90 47.10 -46.14 6.85
CA ILE A 90 47.47 -45.49 8.12
C ILE A 90 46.17 -45.03 8.80
N GLY A 91 45.80 -45.68 9.89
CA GLY A 91 44.66 -45.29 10.72
C GLY A 91 45.10 -44.29 11.77
N ILE A 92 44.70 -43.02 11.64
CA ILE A 92 44.80 -42.03 12.71
C ILE A 92 43.46 -42.01 13.45
N ALA A 93 43.42 -42.60 14.64
CA ALA A 93 42.27 -42.55 15.52
C ALA A 93 42.28 -41.24 16.32
N THR A 94 41.88 -40.13 15.69
CA THR A 94 41.58 -38.89 16.42
C THR A 94 40.35 -39.11 17.29
N ALA A 95 40.55 -39.22 18.60
CA ALA A 95 39.47 -39.16 19.57
C ALA A 95 38.81 -37.78 19.46
N CYS A 96 37.51 -37.75 19.13
CA CYS A 96 36.73 -36.53 19.20
C CYS A 96 36.43 -36.21 20.67
N ASP A 97 37.33 -35.46 21.31
CA ASP A 97 36.97 -34.78 22.55
C ASP A 97 35.81 -33.82 22.25
N ARG A 98 34.68 -34.05 22.90
CA ARG A 98 33.50 -33.20 22.80
C ARG A 98 33.46 -32.30 24.03
N SER A 99 34.34 -31.30 24.03
CA SER A 99 34.14 -30.10 24.82
C SER A 99 32.82 -29.47 24.39
N SER A 100 31.75 -29.74 25.14
CA SER A 100 30.42 -29.20 24.89
C SER A 100 30.34 -27.75 25.33
N GLU A 101 30.99 -26.88 24.56
CA GLU A 101 30.63 -25.47 24.52
C GLU A 101 29.15 -25.38 24.18
N ARG A 102 28.33 -25.16 25.21
CA ARG A 102 26.96 -24.70 25.01
C ARG A 102 27.08 -23.38 24.25
N PRO A 103 26.27 -23.12 23.22
CA PRO A 103 26.16 -21.75 22.73
C PRO A 103 25.79 -20.88 23.94
N ALA A 104 26.54 -19.79 24.14
CA ALA A 104 26.30 -18.91 25.28
C ALA A 104 24.83 -18.50 25.28
N GLU A 105 24.15 -18.68 26.42
CA GLU A 105 22.78 -18.18 26.56
C GLU A 105 22.80 -16.69 26.27
N LEU A 106 21.94 -16.26 25.33
CA LEU A 106 21.79 -14.86 25.01
C LEU A 106 21.46 -14.12 26.30
N PRO A 107 22.11 -12.99 26.59
CA PRO A 107 21.91 -12.30 27.86
C PRO A 107 20.42 -12.00 28.03
N THR A 108 19.83 -12.57 29.07
CA THR A 108 18.48 -12.25 29.51
C THR A 108 18.52 -10.84 30.07
N PHE A 109 18.19 -9.87 29.22
CA PHE A 109 17.70 -8.58 29.66
C PHE A 109 16.58 -8.80 30.68
N ASP A 110 16.49 -7.99 31.74
CA ASP A 110 15.26 -7.91 32.54
C ASP A 110 14.07 -7.68 31.59
N ASP A 111 12.93 -8.33 31.86
CA ASP A 111 11.77 -8.55 30.95
C ASP A 111 11.05 -7.27 30.45
N GLY A 112 11.79 -6.33 29.87
CA GLY A 112 11.36 -4.98 29.52
C GLY A 112 12.46 -3.91 29.47
N VAL A 113 13.75 -4.20 29.74
CA VAL A 113 14.85 -3.21 29.65
C VAL A 113 15.73 -3.48 28.42
N ALA A 114 15.69 -2.60 27.43
CA ALA A 114 16.44 -2.76 26.18
C ALA A 114 17.91 -2.27 26.28
N ALA A 115 18.17 -1.23 27.09
CA ALA A 115 19.49 -0.68 27.33
C ALA A 115 19.51 0.14 28.64
N ALA A 116 20.68 0.66 29.02
CA ALA A 116 20.80 1.71 30.03
C ALA A 116 21.94 2.69 29.67
N VAL A 117 21.79 3.96 30.02
CA VAL A 117 22.78 5.03 29.84
C VAL A 117 23.00 5.71 31.18
N ASP A 118 24.25 5.73 31.67
CA ASP A 118 24.62 6.27 32.99
C ASP A 118 23.77 5.75 34.17
N GLY A 119 23.27 4.51 34.05
CA GLY A 119 22.38 3.86 35.02
C GLY A 119 20.88 4.14 34.82
N ILE A 120 20.50 5.02 33.90
CA ILE A 120 19.11 5.29 33.53
C ILE A 120 18.66 4.21 32.53
N PRO A 121 17.65 3.38 32.84
CA PRO A 121 17.17 2.33 31.95
C PRO A 121 16.33 2.90 30.80
N ILE A 122 16.49 2.31 29.62
CA ILE A 122 15.64 2.50 28.44
C ILE A 122 14.79 1.23 28.32
N SER A 123 13.48 1.34 28.52
CA SER A 123 12.59 0.18 28.40
C SER A 123 12.34 -0.20 26.94
N LEU A 124 12.04 -1.49 26.70
CA LEU A 124 11.60 -1.97 25.40
C LEU A 124 10.28 -1.30 24.99
N GLU A 125 9.39 -1.01 25.93
CA GLU A 125 8.18 -0.20 25.68
C GLU A 125 8.52 1.20 25.16
N ALA A 126 9.54 1.87 25.71
CA ALA A 126 9.98 3.18 25.23
C ALA A 126 10.64 3.13 23.84
N VAL A 127 11.23 1.99 23.45
CA VAL A 127 11.73 1.74 22.10
C VAL A 127 10.58 1.46 21.14
N ASP A 128 9.62 0.61 21.52
CA ASP A 128 8.54 0.16 20.66
C ASP A 128 7.40 1.17 20.51
N ALA A 129 7.16 2.05 21.50
CA ALA A 129 6.09 3.05 21.47
C ALA A 129 6.05 3.91 20.17
N PRO A 130 7.16 4.55 19.73
CA PRO A 130 7.23 5.28 18.45
C PRO A 130 7.37 4.36 17.23
N LEU A 131 7.42 3.03 17.41
CA LEU A 131 7.47 2.03 16.34
C LEU A 131 6.14 1.28 16.16
N ARG A 132 5.16 1.42 17.06
CA ARG A 132 3.88 0.66 17.05
C ARG A 132 3.16 0.64 15.70
N ILE A 133 3.17 1.74 14.94
CA ILE A 133 2.58 1.81 13.60
C ILE A 133 3.40 0.99 12.59
N GLU A 134 4.72 1.12 12.62
CA GLU A 134 5.65 0.44 11.71
C GLU A 134 5.69 -1.08 11.96
N LEU A 135 5.73 -1.48 13.24
CA LEU A 135 5.60 -2.88 13.65
C LEU A 135 4.28 -3.47 13.16
N HIS A 136 3.15 -2.76 13.29
CA HIS A 136 1.87 -3.24 12.78
C HIS A 136 1.83 -3.36 11.24
N GLU A 137 2.36 -2.39 10.50
CA GLU A 137 2.43 -2.50 9.03
C GLU A 137 3.31 -3.71 8.59
N LEU A 138 4.37 -4.03 9.35
CA LEU A 138 5.18 -5.23 9.16
C LEU A 138 4.43 -6.52 9.52
N GLU A 139 3.61 -6.53 10.58
CA GLU A 139 2.72 -7.65 10.92
C GLU A 139 1.68 -7.90 9.82
N ILE A 140 1.06 -6.84 9.29
CA ILE A 140 0.09 -6.90 8.19
C ILE A 140 0.76 -7.43 6.91
N ALA A 141 1.97 -6.97 6.58
CA ALA A 141 2.74 -7.48 5.45
C ALA A 141 3.09 -8.98 5.63
N ALA A 142 3.52 -9.38 6.83
CA ALA A 142 3.81 -10.78 7.15
C ALA A 142 2.54 -11.66 7.13
N TRP A 143 1.40 -11.14 7.59
CA TRP A 143 0.09 -11.80 7.49
C TRP A 143 -0.33 -11.98 6.03
N SER A 144 -0.22 -10.93 5.20
CA SER A 144 -0.56 -10.98 3.77
C SER A 144 0.29 -12.03 3.02
N ALA A 145 1.61 -12.06 3.28
CA ALA A 145 2.50 -13.07 2.72
C ALA A 145 2.14 -14.50 3.16
N ARG A 146 1.78 -14.70 4.45
CA ARG A 146 1.27 -15.98 4.96
C ARG A 146 -0.07 -16.36 4.30
N ARG A 147 -0.98 -15.40 4.12
CA ARG A 147 -2.32 -15.56 3.54
C ARG A 147 -2.26 -16.03 2.09
N GLY A 148 -1.57 -15.29 1.22
CA GLY A 148 -1.38 -15.66 -0.19
C GLY A 148 -0.60 -16.97 -0.40
N ARG A 149 0.19 -17.40 0.59
CA ARG A 149 0.84 -18.72 0.59
C ARG A 149 -0.11 -19.83 1.05
N LEU A 150 -0.94 -19.58 2.07
CA LEU A 150 -1.94 -20.50 2.60
C LEU A 150 -3.01 -20.82 1.54
N GLU A 151 -3.49 -19.81 0.82
CA GLU A 151 -4.48 -19.97 -0.26
C GLU A 151 -3.97 -20.92 -1.35
N LYS A 152 -2.75 -20.70 -1.87
CA LYS A 152 -2.10 -21.58 -2.85
C LYS A 152 -1.87 -23.00 -2.33
N LEU A 153 -1.72 -23.18 -1.01
CA LEU A 153 -1.62 -24.51 -0.38
C LEU A 153 -2.99 -25.19 -0.20
N ILE A 154 -4.08 -24.44 -0.15
CA ILE A 154 -5.46 -24.94 -0.10
C ILE A 154 -5.91 -25.33 -1.52
N GLU A 155 -5.67 -24.49 -2.53
CA GLU A 155 -5.94 -24.85 -3.93
C GLU A 155 -5.18 -26.11 -4.36
N ALA A 156 -3.91 -26.26 -3.95
CA ALA A 156 -3.14 -27.48 -4.20
C ALA A 156 -3.71 -28.75 -3.52
N ARG A 157 -4.73 -28.63 -2.65
CA ARG A 157 -5.46 -29.74 -2.00
C ARG A 157 -6.89 -29.91 -2.50
N LEU A 158 -7.55 -28.81 -2.89
CA LEU A 158 -8.97 -28.80 -3.29
C LEU A 158 -9.18 -28.76 -4.81
N GLY A 159 -8.18 -28.33 -5.57
CA GLY A 159 -8.25 -28.01 -7.00
C GLY A 159 -7.86 -26.54 -7.26
N ALA A 160 -7.27 -26.26 -8.42
CA ALA A 160 -7.05 -24.88 -8.87
C ALA A 160 -8.41 -24.18 -9.06
N GLY A 161 -8.55 -22.95 -8.60
CA GLY A 161 -9.84 -22.24 -8.60
C GLY A 161 -10.83 -22.76 -7.54
N ALA A 162 -10.46 -23.70 -6.66
CA ALA A 162 -11.36 -24.13 -5.59
C ALA A 162 -11.64 -23.01 -4.57
N LEU A 163 -10.76 -22.01 -4.49
CA LEU A 163 -10.93 -20.76 -3.73
C LEU A 163 -11.48 -19.58 -4.57
N ALA A 164 -11.75 -19.77 -5.87
CA ALA A 164 -12.46 -18.77 -6.64
C ALA A 164 -13.88 -18.55 -6.06
N GLU A 165 -14.43 -17.35 -6.24
CA GLU A 165 -15.80 -17.06 -5.82
C GLU A 165 -16.82 -17.87 -6.63
N GLY A 166 -18.06 -17.92 -6.15
CA GLY A 166 -19.08 -18.88 -6.57
C GLY A 166 -18.81 -20.32 -6.10
N SER A 167 -17.55 -20.73 -5.86
CA SER A 167 -17.20 -22.09 -5.40
C SER A 167 -17.85 -22.42 -4.05
N PRO A 168 -18.82 -23.35 -3.98
CA PRO A 168 -19.43 -23.75 -2.71
C PRO A 168 -18.49 -24.62 -1.86
N GLN A 169 -17.41 -25.11 -2.48
CA GLN A 169 -16.62 -26.20 -1.93
C GLN A 169 -15.72 -25.77 -0.78
N TRP A 170 -15.17 -24.55 -0.80
CA TRP A 170 -14.23 -24.13 0.23
C TRP A 170 -14.92 -23.70 1.53
N ARG A 171 -16.08 -23.03 1.44
CA ARG A 171 -16.83 -22.47 2.59
C ARG A 171 -17.21 -23.53 3.64
N SER A 172 -17.29 -24.81 3.26
CA SER A 172 -17.56 -25.96 4.14
C SER A 172 -16.36 -26.90 4.36
N ARG A 173 -15.21 -26.67 3.69
CA ARG A 173 -14.01 -27.55 3.73
C ARG A 173 -12.74 -26.86 4.23
N VAL A 174 -12.78 -25.55 4.48
CA VAL A 174 -11.63 -24.75 4.91
C VAL A 174 -11.94 -24.05 6.23
N GLU A 175 -11.29 -24.51 7.30
CA GLU A 175 -11.27 -23.80 8.57
C GLU A 175 -10.15 -22.76 8.55
N TRP A 176 -10.50 -21.47 8.57
CA TRP A 176 -9.52 -20.39 8.54
C TRP A 176 -9.03 -20.03 9.96
N ARG A 177 -7.77 -20.35 10.25
CA ARG A 177 -7.08 -20.01 11.52
C ARG A 177 -5.96 -18.97 11.39
N LEU A 178 -5.85 -18.30 10.24
CA LEU A 178 -4.86 -17.22 10.02
C LEU A 178 -5.51 -15.87 10.31
N GLU A 179 -5.60 -15.53 11.59
CA GLU A 179 -6.12 -14.26 12.10
C GLU A 179 -5.33 -13.07 11.54
N ARG A 180 -6.05 -11.99 11.19
CA ARG A 180 -5.43 -10.72 10.77
C ARG A 180 -5.01 -9.94 12.02
N PRO A 181 -3.76 -9.42 12.08
CA PRO A 181 -3.34 -8.50 13.13
C PRO A 181 -4.34 -7.36 13.34
N ALA A 182 -4.72 -7.10 14.59
CA ALA A 182 -5.62 -6.00 14.93
C ALA A 182 -4.87 -4.66 14.89
N PRO A 183 -5.44 -3.59 14.29
CA PRO A 183 -4.76 -2.30 14.24
C PRO A 183 -4.56 -1.69 15.64
N PRO A 184 -3.42 -1.05 15.92
CA PRO A 184 -3.16 -0.43 17.20
C PRO A 184 -4.10 0.75 17.46
N ARG A 185 -4.56 0.88 18.72
CA ARG A 185 -5.28 2.07 19.21
C ARG A 185 -4.35 2.98 20.01
N PHE A 186 -4.53 4.29 19.87
CA PHE A 186 -3.79 5.35 20.54
C PHE A 186 -4.74 6.30 21.26
N ALA A 187 -4.31 6.88 22.38
CA ALA A 187 -5.10 7.86 23.12
C ALA A 187 -4.98 9.25 22.48
N LEU A 188 -5.75 9.49 21.41
CA LEU A 188 -5.76 10.77 20.69
C LEU A 188 -6.91 11.65 21.20
N SER A 189 -6.57 12.75 21.88
CA SER A 189 -7.55 13.75 22.31
C SER A 189 -7.92 14.71 21.16
N ALA A 190 -9.18 15.13 21.10
CA ALA A 190 -9.65 16.24 20.26
C ALA A 190 -9.57 17.62 20.97
N ALA A 191 -9.32 17.65 22.28
CA ALA A 191 -9.15 18.91 23.01
C ALA A 191 -7.88 19.65 22.53
N GLY A 192 -7.99 20.97 22.35
CA GLY A 192 -6.91 21.81 21.81
C GLY A 192 -6.52 21.49 20.35
N ALA A 193 -7.31 20.68 19.63
CA ALA A 193 -7.09 20.39 18.22
C ALA A 193 -8.07 21.15 17.33
N ALA A 194 -7.55 21.65 16.20
CA ALA A 194 -8.35 22.23 15.15
C ALA A 194 -9.24 21.16 14.52
N ARG A 195 -10.53 21.48 14.29
CA ARG A 195 -11.52 20.45 13.96
C ARG A 195 -12.72 20.95 13.16
N VAL A 196 -13.37 20.02 12.48
CA VAL A 196 -14.66 20.21 11.81
C VAL A 196 -15.69 19.28 12.47
N GLY A 197 -16.56 19.87 13.29
CA GLY A 197 -17.57 19.16 14.10
C GLY A 197 -17.52 19.54 15.58
N PRO A 198 -18.49 19.07 16.40
CA PRO A 198 -18.51 19.35 17.82
C PRO A 198 -17.40 18.55 18.54
N LEU A 199 -16.93 19.08 19.67
CA LEU A 199 -15.94 18.37 20.50
C LEU A 199 -16.52 17.05 21.06
N GLU A 200 -17.79 17.09 21.45
CA GLU A 200 -18.54 15.97 22.05
C GLU A 200 -19.05 14.94 21.02
N ALA A 201 -18.54 14.93 19.79
CA ALA A 201 -18.86 13.89 18.82
C ALA A 201 -18.38 12.51 19.35
N PRO A 202 -19.23 11.46 19.35
CA PRO A 202 -18.85 10.12 19.81
C PRO A 202 -17.78 9.45 18.93
N VAL A 203 -17.59 9.91 17.69
CA VAL A 203 -16.49 9.47 16.83
C VAL A 203 -15.61 10.62 16.38
N HIS A 204 -14.32 10.53 16.71
CA HIS A 204 -13.27 11.44 16.22
C HIS A 204 -12.45 10.77 15.11
N VAL A 205 -12.59 11.26 13.88
CA VAL A 205 -11.70 10.93 12.75
C VAL A 205 -10.50 11.85 12.84
N THR A 206 -9.43 11.40 13.49
CA THR A 206 -8.18 12.17 13.59
C THR A 206 -7.31 11.93 12.37
N VAL A 207 -6.93 13.01 11.69
CA VAL A 207 -6.00 12.98 10.56
C VAL A 207 -4.78 13.85 10.86
N PHE A 208 -3.60 13.28 10.69
CA PHE A 208 -2.34 14.02 10.65
C PHE A 208 -2.15 14.57 9.22
N VAL A 209 -2.15 15.90 9.11
CA VAL A 209 -2.26 16.63 7.84
C VAL A 209 -1.00 17.40 7.48
N ASP A 210 -0.70 17.36 6.19
CA ASP A 210 0.10 18.38 5.52
C ASP A 210 -0.78 18.98 4.42
N PHE A 211 -1.11 20.27 4.54
CA PHE A 211 -1.93 20.95 3.54
C PHE A 211 -1.28 21.01 2.15
N ALA A 212 0.05 20.89 2.05
CA ALA A 212 0.78 20.86 0.80
C ALA A 212 0.90 19.45 0.18
N SER A 213 0.31 18.42 0.81
CA SER A 213 0.29 17.05 0.28
C SER A 213 -0.95 16.80 -0.59
N SER A 214 -0.75 16.41 -1.85
CA SER A 214 -1.83 15.99 -2.76
C SER A 214 -2.67 14.85 -2.19
N HIS A 215 -2.05 13.93 -1.43
CA HIS A 215 -2.73 12.81 -0.79
C HIS A 215 -3.65 13.23 0.37
N VAL A 216 -3.41 14.40 0.97
CA VAL A 216 -4.30 14.98 2.00
C VAL A 216 -5.41 15.78 1.34
N ALA A 217 -5.09 16.52 0.27
CA ALA A 217 -6.09 17.18 -0.58
C ALA A 217 -7.14 16.21 -1.12
N SER A 218 -6.72 15.02 -1.59
CA SER A 218 -7.64 13.97 -2.08
C SER A 218 -8.62 13.42 -1.04
N LEU A 219 -8.41 13.65 0.27
CA LEU A 219 -9.35 13.25 1.32
C LEU A 219 -10.41 14.31 1.65
N GLN A 220 -10.28 15.55 1.14
CA GLN A 220 -11.26 16.62 1.40
C GLN A 220 -12.70 16.22 1.03
N PRO A 221 -12.99 15.55 -0.10
CA PRO A 221 -14.35 15.11 -0.43
C PRO A 221 -14.89 14.07 0.56
N ALA A 222 -14.03 13.17 1.05
CA ALA A 222 -14.41 12.22 2.10
C ALA A 222 -14.73 12.95 3.42
N PHE A 223 -13.95 13.97 3.78
CA PHE A 223 -14.20 14.79 4.98
C PHE A 223 -15.47 15.66 4.87
N VAL A 224 -15.86 16.06 3.66
CA VAL A 224 -17.18 16.67 3.41
C VAL A 224 -18.27 15.61 3.61
N ARG A 225 -18.25 14.51 2.84
CA ARG A 225 -19.28 13.47 2.85
C ARG A 225 -19.49 12.85 4.24
N LEU A 226 -18.44 12.61 5.02
CA LEU A 226 -18.55 12.10 6.40
C LEU A 226 -19.33 13.08 7.31
N ARG A 227 -19.10 14.38 7.16
CA ARG A 227 -19.81 15.41 7.92
C ARG A 227 -21.25 15.62 7.47
N ASP A 228 -21.57 15.31 6.22
CA ASP A 228 -22.93 15.41 5.68
C ASP A 228 -23.77 14.16 5.99
N VAL A 229 -23.15 12.97 6.00
CA VAL A 229 -23.82 11.68 6.32
C VAL A 229 -24.07 11.48 7.82
N PHE A 230 -23.06 11.77 8.65
CA PHE A 230 -23.12 11.50 10.11
C PHE A 230 -23.41 12.75 10.96
N GLY A 231 -23.37 13.94 10.36
CA GLY A 231 -23.58 15.20 11.09
C GLY A 231 -22.72 15.26 12.36
N ASP A 232 -23.36 15.58 13.48
CA ASP A 232 -22.69 15.76 14.78
C ASP A 232 -22.26 14.47 15.49
N GLU A 233 -22.49 13.30 14.90
CA GLU A 233 -21.94 12.03 15.40
C GLU A 233 -20.43 11.89 15.12
N VAL A 234 -19.92 12.61 14.11
CA VAL A 234 -18.51 12.56 13.67
C VAL A 234 -17.88 13.95 13.70
N ALA A 235 -16.74 14.09 14.37
CA ALA A 235 -15.86 15.24 14.22
C ALA A 235 -14.54 14.82 13.56
N ILE A 236 -14.05 15.68 12.66
CA ILE A 236 -12.80 15.46 11.93
C ILE A 236 -11.74 16.36 12.55
N VAL A 237 -10.68 15.77 13.08
CA VAL A 237 -9.67 16.40 13.94
C VAL A 237 -8.34 16.48 13.21
N PHE A 238 -7.79 17.68 13.08
CA PHE A 238 -6.65 17.97 12.20
C PHE A 238 -5.39 18.24 13.01
N ARG A 239 -4.53 17.22 13.13
CA ARG A 239 -3.21 17.33 13.77
C ARG A 239 -2.17 17.74 12.74
N GLN A 240 -1.41 18.80 13.01
CA GLN A 240 -0.46 19.36 12.05
C GLN A 240 0.79 18.49 11.91
N LEU A 241 1.08 18.05 10.67
CA LEU A 241 2.27 17.32 10.29
C LEU A 241 2.90 17.93 9.01
N PRO A 242 3.32 19.21 9.03
CA PRO A 242 3.96 19.83 7.87
C PRO A 242 5.30 19.15 7.54
N LEU A 243 5.38 18.49 6.39
CA LEU A 243 6.52 17.67 6.01
C LEU A 243 7.66 18.56 5.49
N PRO A 244 8.92 18.35 5.92
CA PRO A 244 10.02 19.30 5.67
C PRO A 244 10.45 19.38 4.20
N TYR A 245 9.98 18.47 3.35
CA TYR A 245 10.22 18.45 1.91
C TYR A 245 9.10 19.10 1.08
N HIS A 246 7.98 19.50 1.69
CA HIS A 246 6.93 20.27 1.02
C HIS A 246 7.11 21.77 1.28
N ARG A 247 7.19 22.55 0.18
CA ARG A 247 7.33 24.00 0.26
C ARG A 247 6.06 24.62 0.87
N PHE A 248 6.24 25.59 1.77
CA PHE A 248 5.18 26.31 2.50
C PHE A 248 4.28 25.46 3.41
N ALA A 249 4.64 24.19 3.69
CA ALA A 249 3.83 23.30 4.52
C ALA A 249 3.67 23.81 5.96
N ARG A 250 4.76 24.32 6.57
CA ARG A 250 4.74 24.87 7.95
C ARG A 250 3.90 26.15 8.01
N GLU A 251 4.01 27.00 7.01
CA GLU A 251 3.26 28.23 6.85
C GLU A 251 1.75 27.95 6.66
N GLY A 252 1.39 26.93 5.87
CA GLY A 252 0.02 26.45 5.73
C GLY A 252 -0.56 25.87 7.02
N ALA A 253 0.25 25.13 7.79
CA ALA A 253 -0.16 24.59 9.09
C ALA A 253 -0.38 25.70 10.14
N VAL A 254 0.53 26.67 10.24
CA VAL A 254 0.40 27.85 11.13
C VAL A 254 -0.82 28.69 10.73
N ALA A 255 -1.02 28.94 9.44
CA ALA A 255 -2.20 29.63 8.93
C ALA A 255 -3.51 28.90 9.27
N ALA A 256 -3.52 27.58 9.20
CA ALA A 256 -4.68 26.77 9.59
C ALA A 256 -4.98 26.85 11.09
N ARG A 257 -3.96 26.85 11.97
CA ARG A 257 -4.15 27.11 13.42
C ARG A 257 -4.70 28.52 13.67
N CYS A 258 -4.19 29.54 12.98
CA CYS A 258 -4.73 30.90 13.06
C CYS A 258 -6.21 30.99 12.62
N ALA A 259 -6.62 30.21 11.62
CA ALA A 259 -8.03 30.11 11.24
C ALA A 259 -8.90 29.36 12.26
N ASP A 260 -8.34 28.43 13.03
CA ASP A 260 -9.05 27.78 14.16
C ASP A 260 -9.27 28.75 15.32
N ALA A 261 -8.24 29.50 15.71
CA ALA A 261 -8.36 30.57 16.71
C ALA A 261 -9.41 31.64 16.33
N ALA A 262 -9.58 31.91 15.03
CA ALA A 262 -10.60 32.83 14.51
C ALA A 262 -12.01 32.21 14.32
N GLY A 263 -12.21 30.92 14.63
CA GLY A 263 -13.50 30.24 14.41
C GLY A 263 -13.87 30.08 12.92
N ARG A 264 -12.86 29.97 12.05
CA ARG A 264 -12.97 29.85 10.57
C ARG A 264 -12.32 28.60 9.99
N PHE A 265 -11.86 27.68 10.84
CA PHE A 265 -11.08 26.50 10.44
C PHE A 265 -11.67 25.72 9.27
N ARG A 266 -12.96 25.33 9.32
CA ARG A 266 -13.61 24.55 8.23
C ARG A 266 -13.43 25.22 6.87
N SER A 267 -13.75 26.52 6.78
CA SER A 267 -13.68 27.28 5.52
C SER A 267 -12.24 27.40 5.03
N PHE A 268 -11.30 27.73 5.93
CA PHE A 268 -9.89 27.87 5.58
C PHE A 268 -9.27 26.52 5.16
N ALA A 269 -9.40 25.49 5.99
CA ALA A 269 -8.82 24.17 5.77
C ALA A 269 -9.38 23.51 4.51
N TYR A 270 -10.71 23.53 4.31
CA TYR A 270 -11.30 22.90 3.11
C TYR A 270 -10.99 23.71 1.85
N GLY A 271 -10.91 25.05 1.93
CA GLY A 271 -10.48 25.91 0.82
C GLY A 271 -9.01 25.73 0.43
N LEU A 272 -8.13 25.50 1.42
CA LEU A 272 -6.70 25.23 1.17
C LEU A 272 -6.46 23.83 0.61
N LEU A 273 -7.17 22.81 1.12
CA LEU A 273 -7.12 21.45 0.55
C LEU A 273 -7.70 21.41 -0.87
N GLN A 274 -8.78 22.15 -1.15
CA GLN A 274 -9.34 22.28 -2.50
C GLN A 274 -8.39 23.04 -3.46
N ARG A 275 -7.61 24.00 -2.95
CA ARG A 275 -6.54 24.69 -3.71
C ARG A 275 -5.36 23.78 -4.04
N GLY A 276 -5.19 22.67 -3.31
CA GLY A 276 -4.20 21.64 -3.57
C GLY A 276 -2.74 22.06 -3.30
N PRO A 277 -1.77 21.21 -3.69
CA PRO A 277 -0.35 21.47 -3.47
C PRO A 277 0.16 22.72 -4.21
N GLY A 278 1.26 23.29 -3.74
CA GLY A 278 1.90 24.43 -4.40
C GLY A 278 1.14 25.76 -4.24
N PHE A 279 0.39 25.93 -3.15
CA PHE A 279 -0.01 27.25 -2.67
C PHE A 279 1.21 28.06 -2.23
N THR A 280 1.08 29.39 -2.22
CA THR A 280 2.09 30.35 -1.74
C THR A 280 1.58 31.11 -0.51
N PRO A 281 2.42 31.91 0.19
CA PRO A 281 1.94 32.83 1.22
C PRO A 281 0.91 33.86 0.73
N GLY A 282 0.88 34.15 -0.59
CA GLY A 282 -0.20 34.94 -1.20
C GLY A 282 -1.52 34.17 -1.24
N ASP A 283 -1.50 32.92 -1.68
CA ASP A 283 -2.69 32.04 -1.65
C ASP A 283 -3.22 31.86 -0.22
N LEU A 284 -2.35 31.80 0.80
CA LEU A 284 -2.77 31.70 2.21
C LEU A 284 -3.58 32.92 2.66
N ARG A 285 -3.15 34.16 2.30
CA ARG A 285 -3.93 35.39 2.55
C ARG A 285 -5.27 35.38 1.80
N SER A 286 -5.27 35.14 0.49
CA SER A 286 -6.52 35.07 -0.30
C SER A 286 -7.42 33.90 0.11
N ASN A 287 -6.89 32.88 0.79
CA ASN A 287 -7.71 31.83 1.41
C ASN A 287 -8.30 32.27 2.76
N ALA A 288 -7.57 33.06 3.55
CA ALA A 288 -8.08 33.65 4.79
C ALA A 288 -9.19 34.69 4.53
N GLU A 289 -9.00 35.56 3.55
CA GLU A 289 -9.99 36.53 3.06
C GLU A 289 -11.30 35.82 2.66
N ARG A 290 -11.22 34.84 1.75
CA ARG A 290 -12.39 34.04 1.31
C ARG A 290 -13.03 33.21 2.44
N ALA A 291 -12.28 32.86 3.47
CA ALA A 291 -12.79 32.19 4.66
C ALA A 291 -13.42 33.17 5.68
N GLY A 292 -13.38 34.48 5.43
CA GLY A 292 -13.98 35.50 6.30
C GLY A 292 -13.20 35.71 7.61
N LEU A 293 -11.88 35.75 7.52
CA LEU A 293 -10.98 36.24 8.57
C LEU A 293 -10.71 37.75 8.38
N ASP A 294 -10.42 38.44 9.49
CA ASP A 294 -9.85 39.78 9.48
C ASP A 294 -8.35 39.72 9.13
N GLU A 295 -7.89 40.52 8.16
CA GLU A 295 -6.52 40.49 7.65
C GLU A 295 -5.49 40.87 8.71
N ALA A 296 -5.77 41.93 9.49
CA ALA A 296 -4.85 42.44 10.51
C ALA A 296 -4.67 41.42 11.66
N SER A 297 -5.77 40.83 12.13
CA SER A 297 -5.76 39.79 13.16
C SER A 297 -5.09 38.50 12.66
N PHE A 298 -5.28 38.15 11.38
CA PHE A 298 -4.66 36.98 10.78
C PHE A 298 -3.14 37.14 10.63
N GLU A 299 -2.66 38.25 10.06
CA GLU A 299 -1.21 38.52 9.95
C GLU A 299 -0.55 38.68 11.33
N ALA A 300 -1.23 39.28 12.32
CA ALA A 300 -0.75 39.29 13.70
C ALA A 300 -0.59 37.88 14.30
N CYS A 301 -1.52 36.96 14.00
CA CYS A 301 -1.40 35.56 14.39
C CYS A 301 -0.29 34.83 13.64
N LEU A 302 -0.13 35.06 12.33
CA LEU A 302 0.97 34.50 11.53
C LEU A 302 2.35 34.97 12.02
N ALA A 303 2.44 36.20 12.54
CA ALA A 303 3.66 36.75 13.13
C ALA A 303 3.97 36.15 14.51
N GLY A 304 2.95 35.90 15.34
CA GLY A 304 3.09 35.38 16.70
C GLY A 304 3.43 33.89 16.81
N ASP A 305 3.88 33.48 18.00
CA ASP A 305 4.38 32.12 18.24
C ASP A 305 3.32 31.10 18.71
N HIS A 306 2.11 31.53 19.08
CA HIS A 306 1.07 30.61 19.59
C HIS A 306 0.76 29.49 18.59
N ALA A 307 0.41 29.85 17.35
CA ALA A 307 0.13 28.91 16.28
C ALA A 307 1.35 28.04 15.90
N ARG A 308 2.58 28.51 16.14
CA ARG A 308 3.81 27.73 15.95
C ARG A 308 3.99 26.69 17.05
N ALA A 309 3.79 27.07 18.31
CA ALA A 309 3.87 26.17 19.46
C ALA A 309 2.82 25.05 19.38
N GLU A 310 1.62 25.34 18.87
CA GLU A 310 0.60 24.32 18.59
C GLU A 310 1.03 23.34 17.47
N VAL A 311 1.67 23.84 16.39
CA VAL A 311 2.22 22.98 15.33
C VAL A 311 3.36 22.10 15.85
N GLU A 312 4.26 22.62 16.68
CA GLU A 312 5.31 21.81 17.31
C GLU A 312 4.73 20.79 18.31
N GLY A 313 3.63 21.12 18.99
CA GLY A 313 2.90 20.17 19.84
C GLY A 313 2.29 19.00 19.05
N ASP A 314 1.69 19.29 17.89
CA ASP A 314 1.17 18.25 16.99
C ASP A 314 2.29 17.41 16.36
N LEU A 315 3.46 18.01 16.04
CA LEU A 315 4.65 17.31 15.57
C LEU A 315 5.26 16.40 16.65
N ALA A 316 5.34 16.86 17.91
CA ALA A 316 5.81 16.05 19.04
C ALA A 316 4.86 14.89 19.35
N LEU A 317 3.55 15.12 19.24
CA LEU A 317 2.55 14.05 19.32
C LEU A 317 2.76 13.04 18.19
N ALA A 318 2.92 13.49 16.94
CA ALA A 318 3.16 12.60 15.80
C ALA A 318 4.40 11.72 16.00
N ALA A 319 5.52 12.31 16.44
CA ALA A 319 6.75 11.59 16.70
C ALA A 319 6.61 10.53 17.79
N SER A 320 5.93 10.84 18.91
CA SER A 320 5.79 9.91 20.04
C SER A 320 4.94 8.65 19.75
N ILE A 321 4.06 8.71 18.73
CA ILE A 321 3.24 7.56 18.29
C ILE A 321 3.70 6.95 16.95
N GLY A 322 4.83 7.41 16.38
CA GLY A 322 5.38 6.86 15.14
C GLY A 322 4.73 7.35 13.83
N VAL A 323 3.97 8.46 13.87
CA VAL A 323 3.39 9.07 12.66
C VAL A 323 4.45 9.89 11.94
N ARG A 324 4.83 9.43 10.73
CA ARG A 324 5.92 10.01 9.92
C ARG A 324 5.50 10.35 8.48
N ARG A 325 4.21 10.32 8.15
CA ARG A 325 3.64 10.51 6.79
C ARG A 325 2.27 11.20 6.84
N ALA A 326 1.93 11.99 5.83
CA ALA A 326 0.61 12.63 5.67
C ALA A 326 -0.07 12.19 4.35
N PRO A 327 -1.35 11.77 4.38
CA PRO A 327 -2.20 11.60 5.56
C PRO A 327 -1.78 10.39 6.41
N THR A 328 -2.01 10.46 7.71
CA THR A 328 -2.20 9.27 8.57
C THR A 328 -3.52 9.45 9.31
N VAL A 329 -4.41 8.45 9.24
CA VAL A 329 -5.80 8.56 9.74
C VAL A 329 -6.05 7.57 10.87
N PHE A 330 -6.82 8.02 11.86
CA PHE A 330 -7.29 7.23 13.00
C PHE A 330 -8.79 7.49 13.22
N VAL A 331 -9.53 6.48 13.66
CA VAL A 331 -10.95 6.63 14.05
C VAL A 331 -11.09 6.19 15.50
N ASN A 332 -11.46 7.12 16.40
CA ASN A 332 -11.38 6.92 17.86
C ASN A 332 -10.02 6.34 18.29
N GLY A 333 -8.95 6.89 17.73
CA GLY A 333 -7.57 6.47 17.97
C GLY A 333 -7.15 5.16 17.33
N LEU A 334 -8.04 4.40 16.66
CA LEU A 334 -7.69 3.16 15.97
C LEU A 334 -7.05 3.47 14.62
N TYR A 335 -5.84 2.96 14.38
CA TYR A 335 -5.08 3.23 13.17
C TYR A 335 -5.72 2.63 11.90
N LEU A 336 -5.73 3.40 10.81
CA LEU A 336 -6.06 2.91 9.47
C LEU A 336 -4.79 2.82 8.60
N SER A 337 -4.40 1.57 8.27
CA SER A 337 -3.26 1.23 7.42
C SER A 337 -3.25 1.93 6.06
N GLY A 338 -2.06 2.24 5.54
CA GLY A 338 -1.87 2.73 4.18
C GLY A 338 -2.51 4.10 3.90
N ARG A 339 -3.40 4.15 2.90
CA ARG A 339 -4.17 5.35 2.49
C ARG A 339 -5.66 4.97 2.46
N PRO A 340 -6.42 5.16 3.54
CA PRO A 340 -7.85 4.87 3.55
C PRO A 340 -8.63 5.89 2.70
N ASP A 341 -9.60 5.40 1.96
CA ASP A 341 -10.60 6.16 1.20
C ASP A 341 -11.83 6.52 2.08
N TYR A 342 -12.90 7.04 1.47
CA TYR A 342 -14.16 7.29 2.18
C TYR A 342 -14.74 6.02 2.82
N HIS A 343 -14.70 4.89 2.13
CA HIS A 343 -15.40 3.65 2.53
C HIS A 343 -14.71 2.94 3.69
N GLU A 344 -13.38 2.91 3.73
CA GLU A 344 -12.65 2.40 4.90
C GLU A 344 -12.90 3.28 6.14
N ILE A 345 -13.03 4.60 5.98
CA ILE A 345 -13.35 5.51 7.09
C ILE A 345 -14.82 5.39 7.50
N ASP A 346 -15.77 5.39 6.57
CA ASP A 346 -17.22 5.24 6.82
C ASP A 346 -17.52 3.91 7.54
N ARG A 347 -16.96 2.79 7.04
CA ARG A 347 -17.10 1.48 7.68
C ARG A 347 -16.56 1.53 9.11
N ARG A 348 -15.38 2.15 9.32
CA ARG A 348 -14.78 2.27 10.66
C ARG A 348 -15.56 3.19 11.59
N VAL A 349 -16.16 4.25 11.07
CA VAL A 349 -17.07 5.13 11.82
C VAL A 349 -18.30 4.32 12.28
N ARG A 350 -18.89 3.50 11.40
CA ARG A 350 -20.01 2.61 11.78
C ARG A 350 -19.60 1.53 12.78
N ASP A 351 -18.41 0.93 12.63
CA ASP A 351 -17.83 0.00 13.61
C ASP A 351 -17.76 0.69 15.00
N GLU A 352 -17.25 1.92 15.06
CA GLU A 352 -17.05 2.67 16.32
C GLU A 352 -18.35 3.17 16.95
N LEU A 353 -19.33 3.65 16.16
CA LEU A 353 -20.68 3.99 16.65
C LEU A 353 -21.34 2.74 17.26
N THR A 354 -21.25 1.60 16.58
CA THR A 354 -21.79 0.32 17.07
C THR A 354 -21.08 -0.14 18.34
N ARG A 355 -19.75 0.01 18.42
CA ARG A 355 -18.92 -0.30 19.61
C ARG A 355 -19.22 0.62 20.82
N LEU A 356 -19.88 1.76 20.59
CA LEU A 356 -20.26 2.73 21.62
C LEU A 356 -21.76 2.69 21.96
N ASP A 357 -22.52 1.75 21.37
CA ASP A 357 -23.99 1.67 21.46
C ASP A 357 -24.71 2.97 21.02
N VAL A 358 -24.08 3.74 20.13
CA VAL A 358 -24.66 4.95 19.54
C VAL A 358 -25.47 4.53 18.32
N ALA A 359 -26.78 4.40 18.51
CA ALA A 359 -27.73 4.17 17.42
C ALA A 359 -27.62 5.32 16.39
N PRO A 360 -27.14 5.07 15.15
CA PRO A 360 -26.77 6.14 14.23
C PRO A 360 -27.97 7.03 13.87
N ARG A 361 -27.81 8.34 14.03
CA ARG A 361 -28.77 9.39 13.65
C ARG A 361 -28.77 9.61 12.14
N MET A 362 -28.92 8.52 11.37
CA MET A 362 -28.93 8.57 9.92
C MET A 362 -30.03 9.50 9.43
N ASN A 363 -29.63 10.64 8.87
CA ASN A 363 -30.51 11.45 8.05
C ASN A 363 -30.77 10.69 6.74
N ARG A 364 -31.78 9.80 6.78
CA ARG A 364 -32.08 8.83 5.70
C ARG A 364 -32.34 9.49 4.35
N ASP A 365 -32.75 10.75 4.35
CA ASP A 365 -33.01 11.52 3.13
C ASP A 365 -31.68 11.98 2.49
N SER A 366 -30.71 12.42 3.28
CA SER A 366 -29.34 12.74 2.82
C SER A 366 -28.51 11.52 2.44
N ALA A 367 -28.84 10.32 2.94
CA ALA A 367 -28.18 9.08 2.53
C ALA A 367 -28.61 8.59 1.12
N LYS A 368 -29.57 9.27 0.48
CA LYS A 368 -30.15 8.86 -0.82
C LYS A 368 -30.30 9.98 -1.85
N ALA A 369 -30.10 11.24 -1.46
CA ALA A 369 -30.01 12.39 -2.35
C ALA A 369 -28.55 12.83 -2.51
N ASP A 370 -28.17 13.18 -3.74
CA ASP A 370 -26.90 13.81 -4.13
C ASP A 370 -25.62 13.17 -3.55
N MET A 371 -25.30 11.98 -4.06
CA MET A 371 -23.90 11.54 -4.15
C MET A 371 -23.18 12.45 -5.15
N PRO A 372 -22.24 13.32 -4.75
CA PRO A 372 -21.38 13.99 -5.72
C PRO A 372 -20.54 12.93 -6.47
N PRO A 373 -20.23 13.12 -7.76
CA PRO A 373 -19.35 12.20 -8.48
C PRO A 373 -17.98 12.11 -7.78
N PRO A 374 -17.26 10.97 -7.93
CA PRO A 374 -15.92 10.82 -7.37
C PRO A 374 -15.00 11.96 -7.83
N PRO A 375 -14.02 12.38 -7.00
CA PRO A 375 -13.21 13.57 -7.26
C PRO A 375 -12.57 13.49 -8.64
N THR A 376 -12.92 14.47 -9.46
CA THR A 376 -12.60 14.46 -10.89
C THR A 376 -11.10 14.48 -11.13
N SER A 377 -10.66 13.71 -12.12
CA SER A 377 -9.47 14.02 -12.93
C SER A 377 -9.40 15.52 -13.26
N SER A 378 -8.20 16.05 -13.56
CA SER A 378 -8.06 17.42 -14.06
C SER A 378 -8.79 17.67 -15.39
N LEU A 379 -9.30 16.61 -16.03
CA LEU A 379 -10.27 16.65 -17.12
C LEU A 379 -11.70 16.91 -16.60
N PRO A 380 -12.43 17.92 -17.11
CA PRO A 380 -13.81 18.15 -16.71
C PRO A 380 -14.70 16.94 -17.05
N ALA A 381 -15.62 16.60 -16.15
CA ALA A 381 -16.59 15.53 -16.37
C ALA A 381 -17.46 15.84 -17.61
N ILE A 382 -17.71 14.82 -18.43
CA ILE A 382 -18.50 14.98 -19.65
C ILE A 382 -19.99 15.09 -19.28
N PRO A 383 -20.70 16.18 -19.66
CA PRO A 383 -22.13 16.33 -19.37
C PRO A 383 -22.95 15.18 -19.94
N ALA A 384 -24.00 14.77 -19.23
CA ALA A 384 -24.74 13.56 -19.57
C ALA A 384 -25.35 13.58 -20.98
N GLU A 385 -25.76 14.75 -21.50
CA GLU A 385 -26.27 14.87 -22.87
C GLU A 385 -25.22 14.63 -23.97
N HIS A 386 -23.93 14.71 -23.64
CA HIS A 386 -22.82 14.45 -24.56
C HIS A 386 -22.33 12.98 -24.51
N LEU A 387 -22.88 12.16 -23.61
CA LEU A 387 -22.60 10.73 -23.53
C LEU A 387 -23.48 9.95 -24.53
N LYS A 388 -22.94 9.62 -25.71
CA LYS A 388 -23.55 8.65 -26.65
C LYS A 388 -24.10 7.43 -25.90
N GLU A 389 -25.34 7.04 -26.20
CA GLU A 389 -26.03 5.87 -25.68
C GLU A 389 -25.18 4.58 -25.69
N PRO A 390 -25.41 3.65 -24.73
CA PRO A 390 -24.65 2.41 -24.62
C PRO A 390 -24.88 1.48 -25.82
N ASP A 391 -23.80 0.95 -26.37
CA ASP A 391 -23.80 -0.05 -27.45
C ASP A 391 -24.36 -1.41 -26.99
N ALA A 392 -24.29 -1.71 -25.69
CA ALA A 392 -25.05 -2.80 -25.07
C ALA A 392 -25.33 -2.53 -23.57
N ILE A 393 -26.42 -3.12 -23.08
CA ILE A 393 -26.80 -3.10 -21.66
C ILE A 393 -26.57 -4.50 -21.09
N VAL A 394 -25.74 -4.61 -20.05
CA VAL A 394 -25.25 -5.87 -19.49
C VAL A 394 -25.79 -6.05 -18.07
N PRO A 395 -26.61 -7.07 -17.78
CA PRO A 395 -26.98 -7.39 -16.41
C PRO A 395 -25.77 -7.99 -15.66
N LEU A 396 -25.56 -7.56 -14.42
CA LEU A 396 -24.60 -8.15 -13.47
C LEU A 396 -25.34 -8.49 -12.17
N GLU A 397 -24.84 -9.49 -11.44
CA GLU A 397 -25.30 -9.78 -10.07
C GLU A 397 -24.39 -9.06 -9.08
N ARG A 398 -24.96 -8.47 -8.01
CA ARG A 398 -24.22 -7.74 -6.97
C ARG A 398 -23.10 -8.60 -6.35
N ALA A 399 -23.37 -9.89 -6.13
CA ALA A 399 -22.37 -10.85 -5.66
C ALA A 399 -21.15 -11.00 -6.60
N VAL A 400 -21.33 -10.93 -7.93
CA VAL A 400 -20.24 -11.01 -8.93
C VAL A 400 -19.40 -9.72 -8.97
N VAL A 401 -19.98 -8.61 -8.51
CA VAL A 401 -19.26 -7.33 -8.34
C VAL A 401 -18.49 -7.34 -7.02
N ASP A 402 -19.12 -7.70 -5.91
CA ASP A 402 -18.51 -7.77 -4.60
C ASP A 402 -17.34 -8.81 -4.57
N GLU A 403 -17.49 -9.93 -5.29
CA GLU A 403 -16.44 -10.90 -5.61
C GLU A 403 -15.15 -10.23 -6.13
N ALA A 404 -15.29 -9.33 -7.09
CA ALA A 404 -14.16 -8.71 -7.77
C ALA A 404 -13.49 -7.64 -6.90
N LEU A 405 -14.30 -6.87 -6.18
CA LEU A 405 -13.84 -5.77 -5.32
C LEU A 405 -13.09 -6.26 -4.08
N ALA A 406 -13.38 -7.48 -3.61
CA ALA A 406 -12.65 -8.15 -2.54
C ALA A 406 -11.25 -8.67 -2.96
N ASN A 407 -10.90 -8.64 -4.26
CA ASN A 407 -9.67 -9.24 -4.78
C ASN A 407 -8.57 -8.20 -5.04
N GLU A 408 -7.62 -8.08 -4.11
CA GLU A 408 -6.49 -7.15 -4.20
C GLU A 408 -5.60 -7.33 -5.45
N LEU A 409 -5.59 -8.52 -6.08
CA LEU A 409 -4.86 -8.76 -7.34
C LEU A 409 -5.59 -8.20 -8.58
N LEU A 410 -6.85 -7.77 -8.45
CA LEU A 410 -7.51 -6.95 -9.47
C LEU A 410 -7.14 -5.46 -9.33
N LYS A 411 -6.87 -4.98 -8.11
CA LYS A 411 -6.48 -3.58 -7.83
C LYS A 411 -5.01 -3.28 -8.19
N ALA A 412 -4.09 -4.19 -7.88
CA ALA A 412 -2.66 -3.86 -7.86
C ALA A 412 -1.90 -3.92 -9.20
N GLU A 413 -2.38 -4.65 -10.22
CA GLU A 413 -1.54 -5.02 -11.38
C GLU A 413 -2.25 -5.07 -12.75
N ARG A 414 -3.48 -4.57 -12.88
CA ARG A 414 -4.32 -4.83 -14.07
C ARG A 414 -4.22 -3.79 -15.18
N PHE A 415 -3.87 -2.55 -14.84
CA PHE A 415 -3.72 -1.45 -15.79
C PHE A 415 -2.24 -1.11 -16.10
N GLU A 416 -2.02 -0.46 -17.22
CA GLU A 416 -0.81 0.30 -17.57
C GLU A 416 -1.21 1.69 -18.07
N SER A 417 -0.42 2.72 -17.75
CA SER A 417 -0.67 4.08 -18.23
C SER A 417 -0.34 4.21 -19.72
N THR A 418 -1.16 4.95 -20.47
CA THR A 418 -0.97 5.13 -21.92
C THR A 418 0.35 5.84 -22.26
N ARG A 419 0.97 5.49 -23.39
CA ARG A 419 2.19 6.16 -23.90
C ARG A 419 1.98 7.60 -24.36
N GLY A 420 0.72 7.98 -24.64
CA GLY A 420 0.32 9.35 -24.92
C GLY A 420 -0.53 9.89 -23.78
N GLU A 421 -0.47 11.20 -23.58
CA GLU A 421 -1.27 11.96 -22.62
C GLU A 421 -2.53 12.52 -23.29
N PHE A 422 -3.58 12.69 -22.51
CA PHE A 422 -4.81 13.39 -22.90
C PHE A 422 -5.00 14.56 -21.93
N SER A 423 -4.83 15.78 -22.44
CA SER A 423 -4.81 17.03 -21.65
C SER A 423 -3.85 17.05 -20.45
N GLY A 424 -2.73 16.32 -20.54
CA GLY A 424 -1.69 16.25 -19.50
C GLY A 424 -1.83 15.11 -18.49
N GLU A 425 -2.90 14.31 -18.54
CA GLU A 425 -3.00 13.06 -17.76
C GLU A 425 -2.85 11.83 -18.67
N ARG A 426 -2.34 10.72 -18.13
CA ARG A 426 -2.27 9.43 -18.83
C ARG A 426 -3.52 8.61 -18.51
N LEU A 427 -4.18 8.11 -19.54
CA LEU A 427 -5.35 7.23 -19.40
C LEU A 427 -4.90 5.83 -18.97
N LEU A 428 -5.80 5.07 -18.34
CA LEU A 428 -5.54 3.68 -17.99
C LEU A 428 -5.89 2.73 -19.13
N LYS A 429 -5.00 1.76 -19.39
CA LYS A 429 -5.15 0.72 -20.41
C LYS A 429 -5.08 -0.66 -19.77
N LEU A 430 -5.98 -1.56 -20.12
CA LEU A 430 -5.98 -2.94 -19.63
C LEU A 430 -4.76 -3.71 -20.13
N ARG A 431 -3.86 -4.06 -19.20
CA ARG A 431 -2.60 -4.77 -19.45
C ARG A 431 -2.78 -6.29 -19.50
N ARG A 432 -3.75 -6.83 -18.75
CA ARG A 432 -4.01 -8.27 -18.66
C ARG A 432 -5.47 -8.56 -18.27
N VAL A 433 -6.17 -9.28 -19.13
CA VAL A 433 -7.49 -9.89 -18.90
C VAL A 433 -7.32 -11.40 -18.99
N GLU A 434 -7.96 -12.14 -18.09
CA GLU A 434 -7.93 -13.61 -17.98
C GLU A 434 -9.34 -14.19 -18.15
N ASP A 435 -9.46 -15.35 -18.81
CA ASP A 435 -10.77 -15.94 -19.15
C ASP A 435 -11.59 -16.26 -17.88
N GLY A 436 -12.72 -15.58 -17.71
CA GLY A 436 -13.60 -15.70 -16.54
C GLY A 436 -13.33 -14.70 -15.41
N ASP A 437 -12.30 -13.85 -15.52
CA ASP A 437 -12.05 -12.74 -14.60
C ASP A 437 -13.10 -11.62 -14.73
N PHE A 438 -13.10 -10.68 -13.79
CA PHE A 438 -14.05 -9.56 -13.76
C PHE A 438 -14.08 -8.76 -15.07
N PHE A 439 -12.92 -8.40 -15.64
CA PHE A 439 -12.85 -7.60 -16.86
C PHE A 439 -13.39 -8.38 -18.07
N SER A 440 -13.14 -9.69 -18.14
CA SER A 440 -13.72 -10.55 -19.18
C SER A 440 -15.24 -10.69 -19.05
N ARG A 441 -15.79 -10.76 -17.81
CA ARG A 441 -17.23 -10.74 -17.54
C ARG A 441 -17.88 -9.39 -17.90
N LEU A 442 -17.14 -8.29 -17.75
CA LEU A 442 -17.54 -6.97 -18.28
C LEU A 442 -17.44 -6.87 -19.82
N GLY A 443 -16.92 -7.89 -20.51
CA GLY A 443 -16.72 -7.87 -21.97
C GLY A 443 -15.51 -7.06 -22.44
N LEU A 444 -14.59 -6.73 -21.52
CA LEU A 444 -13.37 -5.97 -21.80
C LEU A 444 -12.24 -6.88 -22.33
N GLU A 445 -11.37 -6.32 -23.16
CA GLU A 445 -10.25 -7.01 -23.81
C GLU A 445 -8.90 -6.46 -23.32
N MET A 446 -7.87 -7.31 -23.36
CA MET A 446 -6.48 -6.84 -23.22
C MET A 446 -6.16 -5.82 -24.31
N GLY A 447 -5.75 -4.62 -23.90
CA GLY A 447 -5.42 -3.51 -24.80
C GLY A 447 -6.48 -2.42 -24.91
N ASP A 448 -7.66 -2.60 -24.31
CA ASP A 448 -8.67 -1.55 -24.17
C ASP A 448 -8.16 -0.39 -23.32
N VAL A 449 -8.41 0.85 -23.75
CA VAL A 449 -8.13 2.07 -22.97
C VAL A 449 -9.42 2.56 -22.34
N LEU A 450 -9.45 2.68 -21.02
CA LEU A 450 -10.54 3.31 -20.30
C LEU A 450 -10.56 4.81 -20.64
N LEU A 451 -11.72 5.33 -21.03
CA LEU A 451 -11.92 6.76 -21.21
C LEU A 451 -12.60 7.36 -19.98
N VAL A 452 -13.84 6.90 -19.73
CA VAL A 452 -14.78 7.56 -18.82
C VAL A 452 -15.63 6.51 -18.13
N VAL A 453 -15.82 6.66 -16.83
CA VAL A 453 -16.76 5.88 -16.03
C VAL A 453 -17.68 6.84 -15.28
N ASN A 454 -19.00 6.66 -15.44
CA ASN A 454 -20.05 7.49 -14.86
C ASN A 454 -19.90 9.01 -15.11
N GLY A 455 -19.28 9.40 -16.23
CA GLY A 455 -19.07 10.79 -16.65
C GLY A 455 -17.69 11.38 -16.31
N ALA A 456 -16.97 10.79 -15.35
CA ALA A 456 -15.61 11.19 -14.99
C ALA A 456 -14.54 10.37 -15.74
N PHE A 457 -13.43 10.99 -16.11
CA PHE A 457 -12.30 10.34 -16.79
C PHE A 457 -11.50 9.44 -15.85
N VAL A 458 -11.09 8.25 -16.32
CA VAL A 458 -10.23 7.32 -15.56
C VAL A 458 -8.77 7.50 -15.99
N THR A 459 -7.92 7.91 -15.06
CA THR A 459 -6.53 8.28 -15.34
C THR A 459 -5.56 7.71 -14.31
N GLU A 460 -4.25 7.76 -14.58
CA GLU A 460 -3.20 7.27 -13.67
C GLU A 460 -3.19 7.98 -12.30
N SER A 461 -3.62 9.24 -12.25
CA SER A 461 -3.78 10.02 -11.02
C SER A 461 -5.13 9.74 -10.32
N HIS A 462 -6.13 9.26 -11.06
CA HIS A 462 -7.52 9.09 -10.61
C HIS A 462 -8.13 7.81 -11.20
N ASP A 463 -7.86 6.66 -10.57
CA ASP A 463 -8.54 5.39 -10.87
C ASP A 463 -9.75 5.19 -9.95
N HIS A 464 -10.94 5.49 -10.47
CA HIS A 464 -12.23 5.17 -9.84
C HIS A 464 -12.98 4.06 -10.58
N PHE A 465 -12.31 3.30 -11.46
CA PHE A 465 -12.98 2.33 -12.33
C PHE A 465 -13.69 1.24 -11.52
N LEU A 466 -13.01 0.66 -10.53
CA LEU A 466 -13.57 -0.42 -9.70
C LEU A 466 -14.63 0.11 -8.74
N ASP A 467 -14.36 1.24 -8.08
CA ASP A 467 -15.26 1.88 -7.10
C ASP A 467 -16.64 2.18 -7.70
N ALA A 468 -16.69 2.56 -8.98
CA ALA A 468 -17.96 2.80 -9.68
C ALA A 468 -18.86 1.55 -9.77
N PHE A 469 -18.31 0.33 -9.72
CA PHE A 469 -19.10 -0.89 -9.61
C PHE A 469 -19.53 -1.17 -8.16
N ALA A 470 -18.72 -0.80 -7.17
CA ALA A 470 -19.10 -0.88 -5.76
C ALA A 470 -20.32 0.00 -5.45
N ASP A 471 -20.28 1.27 -5.87
CA ASP A 471 -21.13 2.33 -5.34
C ASP A 471 -22.46 2.54 -6.07
N HIS A 472 -22.70 1.84 -7.18
CA HIS A 472 -23.84 2.10 -8.06
C HIS A 472 -24.53 0.82 -8.53
N ASP A 473 -25.85 0.90 -8.75
CA ASP A 473 -26.63 -0.17 -9.42
C ASP A 473 -26.58 -0.05 -10.96
N VAL A 474 -26.11 1.09 -11.48
CA VAL A 474 -25.93 1.34 -12.91
C VAL A 474 -24.57 1.97 -13.16
N VAL A 475 -23.73 1.32 -13.97
CA VAL A 475 -22.37 1.77 -14.30
C VAL A 475 -22.25 1.98 -15.80
N ARG A 476 -21.87 3.18 -16.23
CA ARG A 476 -21.65 3.53 -17.64
C ARG A 476 -20.16 3.67 -17.91
N VAL A 477 -19.59 2.70 -18.63
CA VAL A 477 -18.18 2.67 -19.00
C VAL A 477 -18.04 3.03 -20.48
N ARG A 478 -17.05 3.87 -20.80
CA ARG A 478 -16.63 4.17 -22.17
C ARG A 478 -15.16 3.83 -22.33
N ILE A 479 -14.82 3.17 -23.44
CA ILE A 479 -13.45 2.77 -23.77
C ILE A 479 -13.07 3.14 -25.21
N MET A 480 -11.77 3.04 -25.51
CA MET A 480 -11.28 2.83 -26.87
C MET A 480 -10.75 1.40 -27.04
N ARG A 481 -11.41 0.61 -27.90
CA ARG A 481 -10.90 -0.70 -28.36
C ARG A 481 -10.36 -0.54 -29.77
N ARG A 482 -9.05 -0.76 -29.95
CA ARG A 482 -8.37 -0.76 -31.26
C ARG A 482 -8.67 0.48 -32.13
N GLY A 483 -8.75 1.66 -31.49
CA GLY A 483 -9.03 2.94 -32.16
C GLY A 483 -10.51 3.27 -32.40
N ARG A 484 -11.45 2.47 -31.89
CA ARG A 484 -12.90 2.75 -31.96
C ARG A 484 -13.50 2.93 -30.56
N PRO A 485 -14.41 3.90 -30.36
CA PRO A 485 -15.10 4.09 -29.09
C PRO A 485 -16.22 3.06 -28.91
N TYR A 486 -16.32 2.50 -27.70
CA TYR A 486 -17.42 1.65 -27.26
C TYR A 486 -18.00 2.20 -25.94
N ALA A 487 -19.30 2.07 -25.76
CA ALA A 487 -19.99 2.42 -24.52
C ALA A 487 -20.83 1.23 -24.00
N TRP A 488 -20.77 0.95 -22.71
CA TRP A 488 -21.60 -0.07 -22.05
C TRP A 488 -22.33 0.50 -20.85
N GLU A 489 -23.53 -0.03 -20.59
CA GLU A 489 -24.24 0.18 -19.34
C GLU A 489 -24.39 -1.15 -18.61
N TYR A 490 -23.70 -1.30 -17.49
CA TYR A 490 -23.86 -2.44 -16.60
C TYR A 490 -24.98 -2.15 -15.60
N ARG A 491 -25.91 -3.09 -15.41
CA ARG A 491 -27.02 -2.99 -14.46
C ARG A 491 -26.88 -4.08 -13.42
N ILE A 492 -26.44 -3.69 -12.23
CA ILE A 492 -26.16 -4.58 -11.10
C ILE A 492 -27.45 -4.81 -10.31
N ARG A 493 -27.69 -6.05 -9.86
CA ARG A 493 -28.93 -6.50 -9.21
C ARG A 493 -28.69 -7.52 -8.11
#